data_AF-A0A1K1QP68-F1
#
_entry.id   AF-A0A1K1QP68-F1
#
_cell.length_a   1.000
_cell.length_b   1.000
_cell.length_c   1.000
_cell.angle_alpha   90.00
_cell.angle_beta   90.00
_cell.angle_gamma   90.00
#
_symmetry.space_group_name_H-M   'P 1'
#
loop_
_entity.id
_entity.type
_entity.pdbx_description
1 polymer ?
#
loop_
_entity_poly.entity_id
_entity_poly.type
_entity_poly.pdbx_seq_one_letter_code
_entity_poly.pdbx_strand_id
1 'polypeptide(L)'
;MKKTLIIYFIFSLLVSCENKKKVNSIIHNTDVVSSEKVYTPEELKGKTYEELRFLRNQIFAKKGYVFKDSVLNNYFQKKDWYKPNKDAEIVLDSIEKKNIETFKIAEANLMPFDIPKGYEAIAKVTGDIDKDGIADTIQSVKNKDGSSELILIYLSTKSNYQKIVLISGDEFDGAHPHIELKGDILTMEILNEGSGHFIYSFDLKYNPKIKNLQLTTYTSSNRIMYGHTAKKYDLIKGSYEVTTNASTISDPENFNTTTKRGVHNTKVITPDLFNQQLYYYLDNIGKEFEEDNYPEYYYGEYLDCREAIAEKIALEFEYGALNYLGAYSVFKKELKDFVKNINIAELVKSEDDAYSKTYKLHRNWDLDYIAKDDCEDELFLIFDINTNTFSIQINNCSLVYEDGEVIHASEQSIILAYNIETNCTYKFKKIEVAG
;
A
#
# COMPACT_ATOMS: atom_id res chain seq x y z
N MET A 1 -31.24 20.87 -50.93
CA MET A 1 -32.45 21.43 -50.28
C MET A 1 -33.43 20.32 -49.93
N LYS A 2 -33.52 19.94 -48.66
CA LYS A 2 -34.79 19.83 -47.90
C LYS A 2 -34.45 19.39 -46.48
N LYS A 3 -34.79 20.27 -45.54
CA LYS A 3 -34.71 20.10 -44.09
C LYS A 3 -35.79 19.11 -43.66
N THR A 4 -35.46 18.17 -42.77
CA THR A 4 -36.46 17.52 -41.92
C THR A 4 -35.95 17.47 -40.48
N LEU A 5 -36.89 17.71 -39.58
CA LEU A 5 -36.81 18.16 -38.21
C LEU A 5 -36.28 17.10 -37.22
N ILE A 6 -35.60 17.59 -36.19
CA ILE A 6 -35.29 16.92 -34.91
C ILE A 6 -36.59 16.66 -34.13
N ILE A 7 -36.77 15.45 -33.59
CA ILE A 7 -37.45 15.22 -32.30
C ILE A 7 -36.74 14.09 -31.55
N TYR A 8 -36.25 14.43 -30.36
CA TYR A 8 -35.72 13.54 -29.32
C TYR A 8 -36.79 12.59 -28.79
N PHE A 9 -36.48 11.30 -28.65
CA PHE A 9 -37.09 10.47 -27.60
C PHE A 9 -36.07 9.50 -27.03
N ILE A 10 -35.72 9.76 -25.77
CA ILE A 10 -35.00 8.91 -24.82
C ILE A 10 -35.80 7.61 -24.66
N PHE A 11 -35.17 6.43 -24.80
CA PHE A 11 -35.48 5.28 -23.94
C PHE A 11 -34.40 4.19 -24.00
N SER A 12 -33.94 3.84 -22.80
CA SER A 12 -33.37 2.55 -22.36
C SER A 12 -32.09 2.01 -23.02
N LEU A 13 -30.98 2.53 -22.51
CA LEU A 13 -29.92 1.81 -21.81
C LEU A 13 -30.27 0.40 -21.25
N LEU A 14 -29.26 -0.49 -21.35
CA LEU A 14 -28.91 -1.66 -20.51
C LEU A 14 -29.42 -3.06 -20.91
N VAL A 15 -28.52 -3.83 -21.53
CA VAL A 15 -28.20 -5.19 -21.06
C VAL A 15 -26.68 -5.38 -21.17
N SER A 16 -25.95 -5.04 -20.10
CA SER A 16 -24.62 -5.58 -19.84
C SER A 16 -24.77 -6.52 -18.65
N CYS A 17 -24.65 -7.83 -18.89
CA CYS A 17 -24.59 -8.83 -17.83
C CYS A 17 -23.21 -8.79 -17.19
N GLU A 18 -23.05 -8.03 -16.11
CA GLU A 18 -21.94 -8.22 -15.17
C GLU A 18 -22.23 -9.46 -14.30
N ASN A 19 -21.45 -10.52 -14.50
CA ASN A 19 -21.35 -11.62 -13.54
C ASN A 19 -20.59 -11.14 -12.28
N LYS A 20 -21.28 -10.43 -11.41
CA LYS A 20 -20.80 -10.13 -10.05
C LYS A 20 -20.92 -11.39 -9.19
N LYS A 21 -19.79 -12.00 -8.83
CA LYS A 21 -19.73 -12.89 -7.66
C LYS A 21 -20.23 -12.10 -6.45
N LYS A 22 -21.41 -12.46 -5.96
CA LYS A 22 -22.09 -11.87 -4.80
C LYS A 22 -21.21 -12.08 -3.57
N VAL A 23 -20.58 -11.01 -3.08
CA VAL A 23 -20.01 -10.98 -1.74
C VAL A 23 -21.19 -11.01 -0.76
N ASN A 24 -21.39 -12.14 -0.10
CA ASN A 24 -22.42 -12.34 0.92
C ASN A 24 -22.00 -11.60 2.19
N SER A 25 -22.20 -10.27 2.23
CA SER A 25 -22.28 -9.55 3.49
C SER A 25 -23.73 -9.61 3.99
N ILE A 26 -23.92 -9.88 5.28
CA ILE A 26 -25.24 -10.04 5.91
C ILE A 26 -26.10 -8.77 5.76
N ILE A 27 -25.46 -7.63 5.49
CA ILE A 27 -26.09 -6.33 5.22
C ILE A 27 -27.08 -6.37 4.04
N HIS A 28 -26.93 -7.32 3.11
CA HIS A 28 -27.87 -7.51 1.98
C HIS A 28 -28.92 -8.61 2.16
N ASN A 29 -28.85 -9.43 3.21
CA ASN A 29 -29.84 -10.47 3.43
C ASN A 29 -30.92 -9.95 4.40
N THR A 30 -32.16 -9.89 3.93
CA THR A 30 -33.20 -9.05 4.53
C THR A 30 -33.84 -9.61 5.78
N ASP A 31 -33.67 -10.89 6.12
CA ASP A 31 -34.13 -11.44 7.40
C ASP A 31 -33.23 -12.58 7.86
N VAL A 32 -32.20 -12.28 8.66
CA VAL A 32 -31.17 -13.28 9.01
C VAL A 32 -31.45 -13.99 10.32
N VAL A 33 -31.97 -13.29 11.34
CA VAL A 33 -32.19 -13.88 12.67
C VAL A 33 -33.57 -14.52 12.76
N SER A 34 -33.61 -15.86 12.78
CA SER A 34 -34.81 -16.65 13.08
C SER A 34 -35.00 -16.81 14.59
N SER A 35 -36.26 -16.80 15.05
CA SER A 35 -36.63 -17.12 16.44
C SER A 35 -36.40 -18.60 16.80
N GLU A 36 -36.08 -19.45 15.83
CA GLU A 36 -35.89 -20.90 16.03
C GLU A 36 -34.43 -21.33 16.02
N LYS A 37 -33.50 -20.45 15.60
CA LYS A 37 -32.07 -20.78 15.47
C LYS A 37 -31.28 -20.20 16.64
N VAL A 38 -30.45 -21.02 17.28
CA VAL A 38 -29.39 -20.55 18.19
C VAL A 38 -28.08 -20.39 17.39
N TYR A 39 -27.39 -19.26 17.55
CA TYR A 39 -26.08 -19.02 16.93
C TYR A 39 -24.95 -19.46 17.86
N THR A 40 -23.87 -20.01 17.30
CA THR A 40 -22.63 -20.31 18.05
C THR A 40 -21.53 -19.26 17.79
N PRO A 41 -20.56 -19.07 18.70
CA PRO A 41 -19.43 -18.17 18.49
C PRO A 41 -18.66 -18.43 17.18
N GLU A 42 -18.52 -19.70 16.77
CA GLU A 42 -17.86 -20.09 15.53
C GLU A 42 -18.61 -19.58 14.29
N GLU A 43 -19.95 -19.59 14.30
CA GLU A 43 -20.78 -19.02 13.22
C GLU A 43 -20.70 -17.48 13.14
N LEU A 44 -20.25 -16.85 14.22
CA LEU A 44 -20.06 -15.41 14.33
C LEU A 44 -18.63 -14.97 14.02
N LYS A 45 -17.70 -15.93 13.88
CA LYS A 45 -16.30 -15.62 13.57
C LYS A 45 -16.18 -14.91 12.21
N GLY A 46 -15.39 -13.84 12.19
CA GLY A 46 -15.17 -13.02 10.99
C GLY A 46 -16.26 -11.99 10.70
N LYS A 47 -17.34 -11.92 11.50
CA LYS A 47 -18.28 -10.80 11.46
C LYS A 47 -17.65 -9.55 12.06
N THR A 48 -18.07 -8.40 11.57
CA THR A 48 -17.71 -7.08 12.14
C THR A 48 -18.52 -6.80 13.40
N TYR A 49 -18.06 -5.85 14.24
CA TYR A 49 -18.84 -5.39 15.40
C TYR A 49 -20.24 -4.95 14.97
N GLU A 50 -20.33 -4.22 13.86
CA GLU A 50 -21.59 -3.71 13.33
C GLU A 50 -22.51 -4.80 12.81
N GLU A 51 -22.00 -5.81 12.09
CA GLU A 51 -22.83 -6.95 11.70
C GLU A 51 -23.44 -7.66 12.92
N LEU A 52 -22.67 -7.83 14.00
CA LEU A 52 -23.20 -8.41 15.24
C LEU A 52 -24.20 -7.48 15.92
N ARG A 53 -23.93 -6.17 15.92
CA ARG A 53 -24.84 -5.13 16.42
C ARG A 53 -26.17 -5.15 15.68
N PHE A 54 -26.16 -5.25 14.36
CA PHE A 54 -27.38 -5.37 13.56
C PHE A 54 -28.10 -6.69 13.84
N LEU A 55 -27.40 -7.83 13.92
CA LEU A 55 -28.01 -9.12 14.24
C LEU A 55 -28.69 -9.10 15.62
N ARG A 56 -28.01 -8.57 16.64
CA ARG A 56 -28.58 -8.39 17.98
C ARG A 56 -29.81 -7.50 17.96
N ASN A 57 -29.73 -6.35 17.29
CA ASN A 57 -30.83 -5.40 17.25
C ASN A 57 -31.98 -5.85 16.34
N GLN A 58 -31.74 -6.76 15.40
CA GLN A 58 -32.80 -7.34 14.57
C GLN A 58 -33.87 -8.05 15.42
N ILE A 59 -33.47 -8.69 16.52
CA ILE A 59 -34.39 -9.37 17.46
C ILE A 59 -35.38 -8.36 18.05
N PHE A 60 -34.90 -7.20 18.48
CA PHE A 60 -35.73 -6.12 19.00
C PHE A 60 -36.59 -5.49 17.90
N ALA A 61 -36.01 -5.29 16.71
CA ALA A 61 -36.72 -4.75 15.56
C ALA A 61 -37.93 -5.61 15.16
N LYS A 62 -37.78 -6.94 15.18
CA LYS A 62 -38.88 -7.89 14.89
C LYS A 62 -40.06 -7.77 15.86
N LYS A 63 -39.82 -7.26 17.07
CA LYS A 63 -40.85 -7.03 18.09
C LYS A 63 -41.38 -5.59 18.09
N GLY A 64 -41.02 -4.80 17.08
CA GLY A 64 -41.50 -3.42 16.91
C GLY A 64 -40.77 -2.38 17.75
N TYR A 65 -39.60 -2.70 18.30
CA TYR A 65 -38.82 -1.73 19.07
C TYR A 65 -38.45 -0.50 18.23
N VAL A 66 -38.62 0.71 18.79
CA VAL A 66 -38.28 1.98 18.14
C VAL A 66 -36.88 2.44 18.56
N PHE A 67 -35.94 2.46 17.61
CA PHE A 67 -34.54 2.82 17.90
C PHE A 67 -34.35 4.33 18.02
N LYS A 68 -33.69 4.78 19.09
CA LYS A 68 -33.20 6.16 19.24
C LYS A 68 -31.89 6.39 18.49
N ASP A 69 -31.10 5.33 18.32
CA ASP A 69 -29.87 5.36 17.54
C ASP A 69 -30.19 5.54 16.05
N SER A 70 -29.61 6.58 15.44
CA SER A 70 -29.92 6.98 14.08
C SER A 70 -29.48 5.94 13.04
N VAL A 71 -28.36 5.25 13.27
CA VAL A 71 -27.83 4.22 12.37
C VAL A 71 -28.78 3.01 12.35
N LEU A 72 -29.13 2.48 13.53
CA LEU A 72 -30.07 1.36 13.66
C LEU A 72 -31.46 1.72 13.13
N ASN A 73 -31.97 2.90 13.48
CA ASN A 73 -33.27 3.36 12.99
C ASN A 73 -33.28 3.46 11.46
N ASN A 74 -32.32 4.16 10.85
CA ASN A 74 -32.23 4.31 9.40
C ASN A 74 -32.04 2.97 8.67
N TYR A 75 -31.36 2.01 9.29
CA TYR A 75 -31.19 0.68 8.73
C TYR A 75 -32.49 -0.14 8.75
N PHE A 76 -33.18 -0.23 9.88
CA PHE A 76 -34.38 -1.05 10.02
C PHE A 76 -35.61 -0.44 9.34
N GLN A 77 -35.73 0.89 9.27
CA GLN A 77 -36.79 1.58 8.53
C GLN A 77 -36.84 1.21 7.05
N LYS A 78 -35.72 0.74 6.48
CA LYS A 78 -35.63 0.29 5.08
C LYS A 78 -36.05 -1.18 4.90
N LYS A 79 -36.54 -1.87 5.94
CA LYS A 79 -36.91 -3.29 5.89
C LYS A 79 -38.44 -3.44 5.93
N ASP A 80 -39.01 -4.11 4.94
CA ASP A 80 -40.47 -4.24 4.78
C ASP A 80 -41.17 -4.92 5.96
N TRP A 81 -40.46 -5.78 6.70
CA TRP A 81 -41.00 -6.48 7.88
C TRP A 81 -40.91 -5.66 9.16
N TYR A 82 -40.14 -4.56 9.20
CA TYR A 82 -39.97 -3.77 10.41
C TYR A 82 -41.19 -2.87 10.64
N LYS A 83 -41.91 -3.16 11.72
CA LYS A 83 -43.12 -2.43 12.12
C LYS A 83 -42.89 -1.74 13.46
N PRO A 84 -42.31 -0.52 13.49
CA PRO A 84 -42.04 0.19 14.72
C PRO A 84 -43.35 0.50 15.46
N ASN A 85 -43.42 0.16 16.73
CA ASN A 85 -44.57 0.42 17.60
C ASN A 85 -44.07 0.99 18.93
N LYS A 86 -44.42 2.25 19.21
CA LYS A 86 -44.01 2.95 20.44
C LYS A 86 -44.58 2.32 21.71
N ASP A 87 -45.68 1.61 21.57
CA ASP A 87 -46.41 0.95 22.66
C ASP A 87 -46.11 -0.55 22.73
N ALA A 88 -45.15 -1.06 21.93
CA ALA A 88 -44.79 -2.47 21.96
C ALA A 88 -44.09 -2.85 23.27
N GLU A 89 -44.64 -3.83 23.97
CA GLU A 89 -43.95 -4.53 25.04
C GLU A 89 -43.01 -5.58 24.43
N ILE A 90 -41.70 -5.42 24.66
CA ILE A 90 -40.69 -6.31 24.10
C ILE A 90 -40.49 -7.53 25.01
N VAL A 91 -41.19 -8.62 24.70
CA VAL A 91 -41.03 -9.90 25.40
C VAL A 91 -40.09 -10.80 24.61
N LEU A 92 -38.92 -11.12 25.18
CA LEU A 92 -37.92 -11.99 24.58
C LEU A 92 -38.07 -13.44 25.06
N ASP A 93 -38.07 -14.39 24.11
CA ASP A 93 -38.03 -15.82 24.43
C ASP A 93 -36.61 -16.28 24.86
N SER A 94 -36.48 -17.56 25.22
CA SER A 94 -35.20 -18.13 25.69
C SER A 94 -34.13 -18.21 24.60
N ILE A 95 -34.52 -18.45 23.34
CA ILE A 95 -33.62 -18.53 22.19
C ILE A 95 -33.11 -17.13 21.85
N GLU A 96 -34.00 -16.15 21.81
CA GLU A 96 -33.69 -14.74 21.58
C GLU A 96 -32.77 -14.17 22.65
N LYS A 97 -33.03 -14.46 23.93
CA LYS A 97 -32.13 -14.08 25.03
C LYS A 97 -30.74 -14.68 24.85
N LYS A 98 -30.67 -15.98 24.55
CA LYS A 98 -29.39 -16.69 24.31
C LYS A 98 -28.64 -16.12 23.11
N ASN A 99 -29.34 -15.79 22.03
CA ASN A 99 -28.74 -15.17 20.86
C ASN A 99 -28.25 -13.76 21.14
N ILE A 100 -29.04 -12.93 21.84
CA ILE A 100 -28.61 -11.60 22.27
C ILE A 100 -27.34 -11.70 23.12
N GLU A 101 -27.26 -12.64 24.05
CA GLU A 101 -26.07 -12.87 24.85
C GLU A 101 -24.88 -13.31 23.99
N THR A 102 -25.07 -14.26 23.08
CA THR A 102 -24.01 -14.74 22.18
C THR A 102 -23.50 -13.62 21.27
N PHE A 103 -24.41 -12.81 20.70
CA PHE A 103 -24.03 -11.64 19.92
C PHE A 103 -23.34 -10.60 20.80
N LYS A 104 -23.81 -10.34 22.03
CA LYS A 104 -23.13 -9.43 22.97
C LYS A 104 -21.73 -9.90 23.35
N ILE A 105 -21.52 -11.19 23.53
CA ILE A 105 -20.18 -11.75 23.81
C ILE A 105 -19.28 -11.58 22.58
N ALA A 106 -19.78 -11.91 21.39
CA ALA A 106 -19.04 -11.72 20.16
C ALA A 106 -18.78 -10.23 19.86
N GLU A 107 -19.74 -9.35 20.13
CA GLU A 107 -19.61 -7.89 20.10
C GLU A 107 -18.58 -7.42 21.12
N ALA A 108 -18.60 -7.92 22.35
CA ALA A 108 -17.63 -7.54 23.39
C ALA A 108 -16.20 -7.91 23.00
N ASN A 109 -16.03 -9.01 22.24
CA ASN A 109 -14.75 -9.37 21.63
C ASN A 109 -14.36 -8.44 20.46
N LEU A 110 -15.27 -7.60 19.96
CA LEU A 110 -15.06 -6.64 18.87
C LEU A 110 -15.29 -5.17 19.28
N MET A 111 -15.74 -4.90 20.51
CA MET A 111 -16.13 -3.59 21.05
C MET A 111 -14.91 -2.64 21.11
N PRO A 112 -15.12 -1.31 21.10
CA PRO A 112 -14.20 -0.30 20.56
C PRO A 112 -12.78 -0.41 21.11
N PHE A 113 -11.97 -1.17 20.38
CA PHE A 113 -10.56 -1.47 20.60
C PHE A 113 -10.05 -1.14 22.02
N ASP A 114 -10.32 -2.04 22.96
CA ASP A 114 -9.44 -2.15 24.12
C ASP A 114 -8.05 -2.51 23.60
N ILE A 115 -7.05 -1.76 24.06
CA ILE A 115 -5.65 -1.96 23.69
C ILE A 115 -5.30 -3.45 23.84
N PRO A 116 -4.77 -4.13 22.80
CA PRO A 116 -4.51 -5.55 22.88
C PRO A 116 -3.59 -5.86 24.06
N LYS A 117 -3.80 -7.02 24.68
CA LYS A 117 -2.98 -7.45 25.81
C LYS A 117 -1.50 -7.43 25.42
N GLY A 118 -0.69 -6.73 26.23
CA GLY A 118 0.74 -6.55 25.98
C GLY A 118 1.11 -5.12 25.58
N TYR A 119 0.13 -4.27 25.26
CA TYR A 119 0.38 -2.86 24.93
C TYR A 119 -0.16 -1.89 25.99
N GLU A 120 0.37 -0.67 25.97
CA GLU A 120 -0.10 0.49 26.72
C GLU A 120 -0.38 1.63 25.76
N ALA A 121 -1.51 2.32 25.92
CA ALA A 121 -1.84 3.46 25.05
C ALA A 121 -0.96 4.66 25.34
N ILE A 122 -0.59 5.34 24.25
CA ILE A 122 0.08 6.64 24.24
C ILE A 122 -0.95 7.71 23.86
N ALA A 123 -1.61 7.52 22.72
CA ALA A 123 -2.60 8.46 22.18
C ALA A 123 -3.75 7.73 21.50
N LYS A 124 -4.92 8.35 21.46
CA LYS A 124 -6.12 7.82 20.81
C LYS A 124 -6.82 8.92 20.00
N VAL A 125 -7.16 8.62 18.75
CA VAL A 125 -8.05 9.42 17.91
C VAL A 125 -9.23 8.58 17.45
N THR A 126 -10.38 9.21 17.25
CA THR A 126 -11.60 8.53 16.81
C THR A 126 -12.34 9.36 15.78
N GLY A 127 -12.93 8.72 14.78
CA GLY A 127 -13.77 9.39 13.78
C GLY A 127 -14.29 8.38 12.77
N ASP A 128 -15.30 8.74 12.00
CA ASP A 128 -15.89 7.90 10.95
C ASP A 128 -15.07 8.05 9.66
N ILE A 129 -14.02 7.23 9.51
CA ILE A 129 -13.00 7.39 8.47
C ILE A 129 -13.45 6.72 7.17
N ASP A 130 -14.16 5.60 7.27
CA ASP A 130 -14.73 4.90 6.11
C ASP A 130 -16.15 5.36 5.71
N LYS A 131 -16.73 6.30 6.47
CA LYS A 131 -18.02 6.97 6.21
C LYS A 131 -19.20 6.01 6.26
N ASP A 132 -19.13 5.01 7.12
CA ASP A 132 -20.21 4.06 7.36
C ASP A 132 -21.20 4.53 8.44
N GLY A 133 -20.90 5.65 9.11
CA GLY A 133 -21.70 6.23 10.19
C GLY A 133 -21.29 5.75 11.59
N ILE A 134 -20.22 4.97 11.71
CA ILE A 134 -19.67 4.47 12.96
C ILE A 134 -18.24 4.97 13.16
N ALA A 135 -17.91 5.30 14.41
CA ALA A 135 -16.58 5.79 14.73
C ALA A 135 -15.53 4.65 14.68
N ASP A 136 -14.49 4.87 13.91
CA ASP A 136 -13.25 4.10 13.88
C ASP A 136 -12.29 4.56 14.98
N THR A 137 -11.28 3.74 15.30
CA THR A 137 -10.34 4.00 16.39
C THR A 137 -8.88 3.86 15.95
N ILE A 138 -8.20 5.01 16.03
CA ILE A 138 -6.79 5.37 15.99
C ILE A 138 -6.03 5.17 17.30
N GLN A 139 -5.09 4.23 17.49
CA GLN A 139 -4.28 4.22 18.73
C GLN A 139 -2.79 4.11 18.46
N SER A 140 -2.03 5.05 19.02
CA SER A 140 -0.58 4.90 19.21
C SER A 140 -0.37 4.17 20.53
N VAL A 141 0.42 3.10 20.51
CA VAL A 141 0.68 2.28 21.69
C VAL A 141 2.15 1.92 21.79
N LYS A 142 2.60 1.61 23.00
CA LYS A 142 3.91 0.99 23.25
C LYS A 142 3.75 -0.44 23.76
N ASN A 143 4.71 -1.30 23.46
CA ASN A 143 4.80 -2.61 24.09
C ASN A 143 5.15 -2.44 25.57
N LYS A 144 4.57 -3.26 26.45
CA LYS A 144 4.79 -3.19 27.91
C LYS A 144 6.23 -3.51 28.33
N ASP A 145 6.96 -4.23 27.49
CA ASP A 145 8.39 -4.47 27.66
C ASP A 145 9.26 -3.26 27.24
N GLY A 146 8.67 -2.20 26.70
CA GLY A 146 9.36 -1.01 26.22
C GLY A 146 10.08 -1.17 24.88
N SER A 147 9.92 -2.31 24.20
CA SER A 147 10.70 -2.65 23.00
C SER A 147 10.34 -1.86 21.74
N SER A 148 9.10 -1.37 21.63
CA SER A 148 8.59 -0.76 20.40
C SER A 148 7.33 0.06 20.64
N GLU A 149 7.18 1.11 19.82
CA GLU A 149 5.95 1.89 19.66
C GLU A 149 5.34 1.61 18.29
N LEU A 150 4.01 1.51 18.22
CA LEU A 150 3.29 1.16 17.01
C LEU A 150 1.91 1.78 16.96
N ILE A 151 1.35 1.87 15.75
CA ILE A 151 -0.01 2.36 15.51
C ILE A 151 -0.94 1.20 15.23
N LEU A 152 -2.07 1.20 15.92
CA LEU A 152 -3.16 0.25 15.82
C LEU A 152 -4.37 0.96 15.20
N ILE A 153 -4.78 0.47 14.04
CA ILE A 153 -5.89 1.02 13.27
C ILE A 153 -7.05 0.04 13.32
N TYR A 154 -8.14 0.44 13.96
CA TYR A 154 -9.39 -0.32 13.98
C TYR A 154 -10.43 0.41 13.13
N LEU A 155 -10.78 -0.19 11.99
CA LEU A 155 -11.94 0.22 11.20
C LEU A 155 -13.14 -0.65 11.61
N SER A 156 -14.27 -0.03 11.91
CA SER A 156 -15.50 -0.69 12.39
C SER A 156 -16.04 -1.71 11.38
N THR A 157 -15.78 -1.49 10.10
CA THR A 157 -16.09 -2.40 8.99
C THR A 157 -15.15 -3.60 8.85
N LYS A 158 -14.11 -3.71 9.69
CA LYS A 158 -13.14 -4.81 9.68
C LYS A 158 -13.23 -5.65 10.94
N SER A 159 -13.00 -6.95 10.79
CA SER A 159 -13.00 -7.90 11.93
C SER A 159 -11.72 -7.85 12.75
N ASN A 160 -10.65 -7.25 12.23
CA ASN A 160 -9.34 -7.17 12.87
C ASN A 160 -8.75 -5.77 12.69
N TYR A 161 -7.91 -5.38 13.65
CA TYR A 161 -7.11 -4.18 13.56
C TYR A 161 -5.89 -4.37 12.65
N GLN A 162 -5.45 -3.31 12.01
CA GLN A 162 -4.19 -3.24 11.28
C GLN A 162 -3.09 -2.69 12.18
N LYS A 163 -1.86 -3.10 11.94
CA LYS A 163 -0.67 -2.66 12.67
C LYS A 163 0.25 -1.91 11.72
N ILE A 164 0.75 -0.77 12.18
CA ILE A 164 1.85 -0.04 11.54
C ILE A 164 2.98 0.01 12.55
N VAL A 165 4.10 -0.61 12.20
CA VAL A 165 5.34 -0.49 12.98
C VAL A 165 6.05 0.76 12.47
N LEU A 166 6.23 1.73 13.35
CA LEU A 166 6.96 2.94 13.02
C LEU A 166 8.46 2.68 13.19
N ILE A 167 9.27 3.51 12.53
CA ILE A 167 10.72 3.33 12.45
C ILE A 167 11.30 3.08 13.85
N SER A 168 12.02 1.98 14.00
CA SER A 168 12.82 1.65 15.18
C SER A 168 14.29 1.61 14.77
N GLY A 169 15.12 2.44 15.39
CA GLY A 169 16.57 2.48 15.17
C GLY A 169 17.21 3.56 16.06
N ASP A 170 18.53 3.52 16.21
CA ASP A 170 19.27 4.42 17.11
C ASP A 170 19.02 5.91 16.79
N GLU A 171 18.80 6.23 15.51
CA GLU A 171 18.47 7.58 15.04
C GLU A 171 17.08 8.08 15.44
N PHE A 172 16.24 7.23 16.03
CA PHE A 172 14.88 7.54 16.47
C PHE A 172 14.66 7.21 17.94
N ASP A 173 15.75 7.00 18.70
CA ASP A 173 15.65 6.80 20.15
C ASP A 173 15.01 8.03 20.81
N GLY A 174 13.84 7.85 21.43
CA GLY A 174 13.02 8.92 22.00
C GLY A 174 12.04 9.61 21.04
N ALA A 175 11.95 9.20 19.77
CA ALA A 175 10.94 9.72 18.85
C ALA A 175 9.57 9.09 19.12
N HIS A 176 8.55 9.91 19.40
CA HIS A 176 7.20 9.44 19.70
C HIS A 176 6.25 9.62 18.51
N PRO A 177 5.42 8.62 18.18
CA PRO A 177 4.38 8.75 17.18
C PRO A 177 3.33 9.76 17.62
N HIS A 178 3.20 10.84 16.87
CA HIS A 178 2.03 11.68 16.92
C HIS A 178 0.99 11.15 15.94
N ILE A 179 -0.26 11.08 16.37
CA ILE A 179 -1.39 10.73 15.51
C ILE A 179 -2.46 11.81 15.61
N GLU A 180 -2.97 12.21 14.46
CA GLU A 180 -4.02 13.22 14.35
C GLU A 180 -5.03 12.80 13.28
N LEU A 181 -6.31 13.10 13.52
CA LEU A 181 -7.37 12.93 12.53
C LEU A 181 -7.94 14.30 12.18
N LYS A 182 -7.57 14.83 11.01
CA LYS A 182 -8.08 16.12 10.47
C LYS A 182 -9.09 15.84 9.36
N GLY A 183 -10.37 15.97 9.67
CA GLY A 183 -11.43 15.62 8.73
C GLY A 183 -11.45 14.11 8.44
N ASP A 184 -11.18 13.72 7.19
CA ASP A 184 -11.08 12.31 6.77
C ASP A 184 -9.64 11.85 6.47
N ILE A 185 -8.64 12.61 6.94
CA ILE A 185 -7.21 12.32 6.78
C ILE A 185 -6.62 11.97 8.14
N LEU A 186 -6.10 10.75 8.26
CA LEU A 186 -5.29 10.29 9.39
C LEU A 186 -3.84 10.66 9.11
N THR A 187 -3.29 11.59 9.88
CA THR A 187 -1.89 11.97 9.82
C THR A 187 -1.12 11.27 10.93
N MET A 188 -0.02 10.62 10.58
CA MET A 188 0.92 10.00 11.52
C MET A 188 2.27 10.70 11.37
N GLU A 189 2.81 11.23 12.45
CA GLU A 189 4.08 11.94 12.45
C GLU A 189 5.07 11.29 13.40
N ILE A 190 6.32 11.21 12.98
CA ILE A 190 7.44 10.82 13.82
C ILE A 190 8.35 12.03 13.92
N LEU A 191 8.50 12.55 15.13
CA LEU A 191 9.37 13.67 15.45
C LEU A 191 10.56 13.16 16.26
N ASN A 192 11.77 13.47 15.81
CA ASN A 192 12.95 13.38 16.67
C ASN A 192 13.21 14.75 17.32
N GLU A 193 13.16 14.83 18.65
CA GLU A 193 13.39 16.05 19.42
C GLU A 193 14.89 16.38 19.51
N GLY A 194 15.29 17.59 19.10
CA GLY A 194 16.69 18.02 19.14
C GLY A 194 16.99 19.25 18.27
N SER A 195 18.27 19.59 18.10
CA SER A 195 18.71 20.75 17.30
C SER A 195 18.57 20.56 15.77
N GLY A 196 18.25 19.34 15.33
CA GLY A 196 17.84 19.03 13.96
C GLY A 196 16.51 18.31 14.03
N HIS A 197 15.41 19.02 13.76
CA HIS A 197 14.08 18.45 13.85
C HIS A 197 13.83 17.57 12.61
N PHE A 198 13.99 16.27 12.76
CA PHE A 198 13.62 15.28 11.73
C PHE A 198 12.14 14.99 11.87
N ILE A 199 11.37 15.25 10.81
CA ILE A 199 9.95 14.96 10.75
C ILE A 199 9.70 14.01 9.60
N TYR A 200 9.04 12.90 9.89
CA TYR A 200 8.38 12.06 8.89
C TYR A 200 6.88 12.14 9.12
N SER A 201 6.11 12.44 8.07
CA SER A 201 4.66 12.55 8.13
C SER A 201 4.01 11.72 7.05
N PHE A 202 3.00 10.95 7.43
CA PHE A 202 2.27 10.01 6.59
C PHE A 202 0.78 10.32 6.67
N ASP A 203 0.19 10.77 5.57
CA ASP A 203 -1.24 11.05 5.47
C ASP A 203 -1.97 9.88 4.82
N LEU A 204 -2.83 9.20 5.60
CA LEU A 204 -3.68 8.13 5.13
C LEU A 204 -5.13 8.59 4.97
N LYS A 205 -5.77 8.09 3.92
CA LYS A 205 -7.20 8.33 3.67
C LYS A 205 -7.88 7.03 3.26
N TYR A 206 -9.15 6.86 3.64
CA TYR A 206 -9.92 5.70 3.21
C TYR A 206 -10.13 5.72 1.69
N ASN A 207 -9.79 4.61 1.04
CA ASN A 207 -10.04 4.37 -0.38
C ASN A 207 -11.18 3.33 -0.54
N PRO A 208 -12.38 3.77 -0.98
CA PRO A 208 -13.53 2.88 -1.16
C PRO A 208 -13.33 1.76 -2.18
N LYS A 209 -12.42 1.94 -3.15
CA LYS A 209 -12.17 0.92 -4.21
C LYS A 209 -11.50 -0.32 -3.63
N ILE A 210 -10.57 -0.13 -2.68
CA ILE A 210 -9.84 -1.21 -2.01
C ILE A 210 -10.42 -1.52 -0.61
N LYS A 211 -11.41 -0.74 -0.16
CA LYS A 211 -12.05 -0.84 1.16
C LYS A 211 -11.03 -0.82 2.32
N ASN A 212 -10.06 0.08 2.22
CA ASN A 212 -8.95 0.19 3.17
C ASN A 212 -8.40 1.63 3.17
N LEU A 213 -7.65 1.97 4.23
CA LEU A 213 -6.78 3.15 4.21
C LEU A 213 -5.69 2.97 3.15
N GLN A 214 -5.32 4.09 2.53
CA GLN A 214 -4.22 4.22 1.60
C GLN A 214 -3.38 5.44 1.98
N LEU A 215 -2.05 5.31 1.89
CA LEU A 215 -1.13 6.44 1.97
C LEU A 215 -1.32 7.36 0.77
N THR A 216 -1.59 8.63 1.05
CA THR A 216 -1.88 9.67 0.05
C THR A 216 -0.76 10.69 -0.07
N THR A 217 -0.14 11.05 1.06
CA THR A 217 0.98 11.98 1.11
C THR A 217 2.07 11.42 2.03
N TYR A 218 3.31 11.56 1.60
CA TYR A 218 4.48 11.38 2.45
C TYR A 218 5.27 12.68 2.49
N THR A 219 5.67 13.12 3.68
CA THR A 219 6.53 14.28 3.88
C THR A 219 7.72 13.86 4.73
N SER A 220 8.92 14.28 4.34
CA SER A 220 10.12 14.17 5.19
C SER A 220 10.84 15.50 5.27
N SER A 221 11.55 15.74 6.37
CA SER A 221 12.46 16.88 6.49
C SER A 221 13.73 16.50 7.22
N ASN A 222 14.86 16.88 6.64
CA ASN A 222 16.18 16.57 7.13
C ASN A 222 17.01 17.85 7.26
N ARG A 223 17.92 17.88 8.23
CA ARG A 223 18.92 18.94 8.34
C ARG A 223 20.06 18.66 7.37
N ILE A 224 20.54 19.70 6.70
CA ILE A 224 21.78 19.69 5.92
C ILE A 224 22.81 20.62 6.59
N MET A 225 24.05 20.59 6.13
CA MET A 225 25.18 21.27 6.81
C MET A 225 24.88 22.75 7.10
N TYR A 226 24.27 23.44 6.14
CA TYR A 226 23.93 24.87 6.22
C TYR A 226 22.45 25.14 5.95
N GLY A 227 21.55 24.29 6.46
CA GLY A 227 20.12 24.53 6.30
C GLY A 227 19.24 23.31 6.49
N HIS A 228 18.13 23.29 5.75
CA HIS A 228 17.13 22.24 5.82
C HIS A 228 16.62 21.87 4.42
N THR A 229 16.36 20.58 4.22
CA THR A 229 15.68 20.06 3.04
C THR A 229 14.39 19.37 3.47
N ALA A 230 13.30 19.63 2.75
CA ALA A 230 12.01 18.99 2.95
C ALA A 230 11.52 18.38 1.63
N LYS A 231 10.97 17.17 1.71
CA LYS A 231 10.33 16.47 0.60
C LYS A 231 8.84 16.38 0.87
N LYS A 232 8.05 16.56 -0.17
CA LYS A 232 6.61 16.27 -0.14
C LYS A 232 6.23 15.46 -1.37
N TYR A 233 5.70 14.28 -1.16
CA TYR A 233 5.28 13.36 -2.20
C TYR A 233 3.77 13.13 -2.14
N ASP A 234 3.07 13.48 -3.23
CA ASP A 234 1.65 13.17 -3.45
C ASP A 234 1.57 11.83 -4.20
N LEU A 235 1.32 10.74 -3.46
CA LEU A 235 1.26 9.38 -4.00
C LEU A 235 0.05 9.17 -4.92
N ILE A 236 -0.99 10.00 -4.79
CA ILE A 236 -2.19 9.90 -5.63
C ILE A 236 -1.93 10.45 -7.03
N LYS A 237 -1.21 11.59 -7.10
CA LYS A 237 -0.82 12.20 -8.39
C LYS A 237 0.49 11.64 -8.94
N GLY A 238 1.28 10.97 -8.10
CA GLY A 238 2.63 10.54 -8.43
C GLY A 238 3.60 11.71 -8.58
N SER A 239 3.32 12.88 -7.99
CA SER A 239 4.18 14.07 -8.09
C SER A 239 4.88 14.33 -6.76
N TYR A 240 6.17 14.65 -6.78
CA TYR A 240 6.90 15.08 -5.59
C TYR A 240 7.56 16.44 -5.80
N GLU A 241 7.82 17.11 -4.68
CA GLU A 241 8.63 18.33 -4.61
C GLU A 241 9.68 18.21 -3.51
N VAL A 242 10.85 18.78 -3.79
CA VAL A 242 11.97 18.88 -2.85
C VAL A 242 12.25 20.36 -2.68
N THR A 243 12.13 20.85 -1.45
CA THR A 243 12.39 22.25 -1.09
C THR A 243 13.58 22.32 -0.16
N THR A 244 14.61 23.04 -0.57
CA THR A 244 15.82 23.23 0.22
C THR A 244 15.95 24.69 0.58
N ASN A 245 16.07 24.97 1.87
CA ASN A 245 16.36 26.30 2.41
C ASN A 245 17.74 26.26 3.07
N ALA A 246 18.74 26.82 2.39
CA ALA A 246 20.14 26.69 2.79
C ALA A 246 20.93 28.00 2.57
N SER A 247 21.93 28.21 3.42
CA SER A 247 22.99 29.19 3.25
C SER A 247 24.28 28.52 2.73
N THR A 248 25.35 29.27 2.49
CA THR A 248 26.65 28.69 2.11
C THR A 248 27.67 28.86 3.24
N ILE A 249 28.78 28.12 3.18
CA ILE A 249 29.91 28.33 4.10
C ILE A 249 30.49 29.74 4.01
N SER A 250 30.44 30.34 2.82
CA SER A 250 30.95 31.69 2.54
C SER A 250 29.98 32.81 2.90
N ASP A 251 28.69 32.50 3.03
CA ASP A 251 27.62 33.45 3.35
C ASP A 251 26.55 32.79 4.25
N PRO A 252 26.88 32.52 5.53
CA PRO A 252 26.03 31.73 6.43
C PRO A 252 24.77 32.49 6.92
N GLU A 253 24.71 33.80 6.74
CA GLU A 253 23.54 34.61 7.14
C GLU A 253 22.47 34.68 6.04
N ASN A 254 22.80 34.28 4.81
CA ASN A 254 21.95 34.44 3.65
C ASN A 254 21.35 33.10 3.19
N PHE A 255 20.12 32.84 3.62
CA PHE A 255 19.39 31.64 3.24
C PHE A 255 18.64 31.81 1.92
N ASN A 256 18.87 30.89 0.99
CA ASN A 256 18.13 30.79 -0.26
C ASN A 256 17.23 29.57 -0.24
N THR A 257 15.96 29.77 -0.63
CA THR A 257 15.00 28.68 -0.83
C THR A 257 14.94 28.29 -2.30
N THR A 258 15.12 27.00 -2.58
CA THR A 258 14.94 26.41 -3.91
C THR A 258 13.90 25.31 -3.84
N THR A 259 13.11 25.15 -4.92
CA THR A 259 12.13 24.06 -5.04
C THR A 259 12.30 23.36 -6.38
N LYS A 260 12.50 22.04 -6.33
CA LYS A 260 12.53 21.15 -7.50
C LYS A 260 11.34 20.21 -7.46
N ARG A 261 10.92 19.70 -8.62
CA ARG A 261 9.74 18.86 -8.77
C ARG A 261 10.02 17.72 -9.72
N GLY A 262 9.39 16.57 -9.46
CA GLY A 262 9.44 15.42 -10.34
C GLY A 262 8.19 14.56 -10.25
N VAL A 263 8.22 13.44 -10.96
CA VAL A 263 7.12 12.49 -11.05
C VAL A 263 7.66 11.10 -10.78
N HIS A 264 7.01 10.38 -9.86
CA HIS A 264 7.29 9.00 -9.52
C HIS A 264 5.97 8.30 -9.20
N ASN A 265 5.68 7.17 -9.86
CA ASN A 265 4.42 6.45 -9.68
C ASN A 265 4.62 5.22 -8.80
N THR A 266 3.78 5.08 -7.78
CA THR A 266 3.84 3.98 -6.81
C THR A 266 2.62 3.07 -6.92
N LYS A 267 2.76 1.83 -6.44
CA LYS A 267 1.59 0.97 -6.19
C LYS A 267 0.78 1.57 -5.04
N VAL A 268 -0.48 1.15 -4.91
CA VAL A 268 -1.31 1.55 -3.77
C VAL A 268 -0.69 1.04 -2.47
N ILE A 269 -0.31 1.95 -1.57
CA ILE A 269 0.31 1.63 -0.28
C ILE A 269 -0.76 1.59 0.81
N THR A 270 -1.00 0.41 1.36
CA THR A 270 -1.92 0.15 2.48
C THR A 270 -1.15 -0.01 3.79
N PRO A 271 -1.81 0.11 4.97
CA PRO A 271 -1.14 0.00 6.28
C PRO A 271 -0.27 -1.25 6.47
N ASP A 272 -0.65 -2.39 5.89
CA ASP A 272 0.10 -3.65 5.98
C ASP A 272 1.45 -3.63 5.25
N LEU A 273 1.68 -2.66 4.36
CA LEU A 273 2.95 -2.47 3.65
C LEU A 273 3.93 -1.57 4.42
N PHE A 274 3.54 -1.00 5.56
CA PHE A 274 4.43 -0.16 6.36
C PHE A 274 5.51 -1.01 7.04
N ASN A 275 6.75 -0.78 6.63
CA ASN A 275 7.94 -1.40 7.17
C ASN A 275 9.16 -0.51 6.82
N GLN A 276 10.33 -0.88 7.33
CA GLN A 276 11.57 -0.13 7.12
C GLN A 276 11.92 0.07 5.62
N GLN A 277 11.70 -0.94 4.78
CA GLN A 277 11.97 -0.86 3.35
C GLN A 277 11.06 0.14 2.63
N LEU A 278 9.78 0.23 3.01
CA LEU A 278 8.88 1.25 2.47
C LEU A 278 9.39 2.66 2.80
N TYR A 279 9.89 2.88 4.01
CA TYR A 279 10.41 4.19 4.41
C TYR A 279 11.65 4.58 3.61
N TYR A 280 12.61 3.66 3.47
CA TYR A 280 13.76 3.88 2.60
C TYR A 280 13.36 4.14 1.16
N TYR A 281 12.35 3.42 0.66
CA TYR A 281 11.83 3.65 -0.68
C TYR A 281 11.27 5.06 -0.84
N LEU A 282 10.39 5.50 0.07
CA LEU A 282 9.77 6.83 0.03
C LEU A 282 10.80 7.95 0.18
N ASP A 283 11.80 7.79 1.05
CA ASP A 283 12.83 8.82 1.25
C ASP A 283 13.80 8.93 0.07
N ASN A 284 14.02 7.84 -0.69
CA ASN A 284 14.84 7.91 -1.90
C ASN A 284 14.18 8.68 -3.06
N ILE A 285 12.87 8.94 -3.01
CA ILE A 285 12.18 9.71 -4.04
C ILE A 285 12.59 11.19 -3.94
N GLY A 286 13.15 11.75 -5.01
CA GLY A 286 13.63 13.13 -5.06
C GLY A 286 15.06 13.34 -4.56
N LYS A 287 15.76 12.25 -4.21
CA LYS A 287 17.15 12.30 -3.73
C LYS A 287 18.13 12.89 -4.75
N GLU A 288 17.79 12.88 -6.04
CA GLU A 288 18.56 13.53 -7.11
C GLU A 288 18.59 15.06 -6.99
N PHE A 289 17.69 15.65 -6.18
CA PHE A 289 17.64 17.09 -5.93
C PHE A 289 18.19 17.50 -4.56
N GLU A 290 18.64 16.55 -3.74
CA GLU A 290 19.29 16.83 -2.47
C GLU A 290 20.75 17.24 -2.67
N GLU A 291 21.33 17.92 -1.68
CA GLU A 291 22.77 18.18 -1.64
C GLU A 291 23.53 16.85 -1.69
N ASP A 292 24.65 16.80 -2.41
CA ASP A 292 25.38 15.54 -2.59
C ASP A 292 25.78 14.98 -1.22
N ASN A 293 25.32 13.77 -0.90
CA ASN A 293 25.70 13.08 0.34
C ASN A 293 27.20 12.75 0.39
N TYR A 294 27.90 12.91 -0.73
CA TYR A 294 29.32 12.63 -0.91
C TYR A 294 30.04 13.88 -1.42
N PRO A 295 30.19 14.92 -0.57
CA PRO A 295 30.85 16.15 -1.00
C PRO A 295 32.33 15.86 -1.21
N GLU A 296 32.76 15.77 -2.49
CA GLU A 296 34.08 16.08 -3.08
C GLU A 296 35.39 15.72 -2.33
N TYR A 297 35.36 15.07 -1.16
CA TYR A 297 36.51 14.84 -0.30
C TYR A 297 37.33 13.62 -0.72
N TYR A 298 36.80 12.84 -1.66
CA TYR A 298 37.56 11.83 -2.39
C TYR A 298 38.01 12.43 -3.71
N TYR A 299 39.30 12.80 -3.74
CA TYR A 299 40.06 13.23 -4.91
C TYR A 299 39.75 12.39 -6.16
N GLY A 300 38.78 12.82 -6.98
CA GLY A 300 38.54 12.28 -8.32
C GLY A 300 38.28 10.76 -8.40
N GLU A 301 37.90 10.10 -7.31
CA GLU A 301 37.54 8.68 -7.35
C GLU A 301 36.08 8.54 -7.81
N TYR A 302 35.87 7.66 -8.77
CA TYR A 302 34.54 7.31 -9.29
C TYR A 302 33.66 6.80 -8.15
N LEU A 303 32.49 7.42 -7.94
CA LEU A 303 31.52 6.95 -6.96
C LEU A 303 30.86 5.67 -7.50
N ASP A 304 31.20 4.53 -6.91
CA ASP A 304 30.60 3.25 -7.25
C ASP A 304 29.14 3.18 -6.75
N CYS A 305 28.19 3.32 -7.68
CA CYS A 305 26.76 3.29 -7.38
C CYS A 305 26.13 1.89 -7.38
N ARG A 306 26.90 0.81 -7.60
CA ARG A 306 26.36 -0.54 -7.81
C ARG A 306 25.50 -1.03 -6.64
N GLU A 307 25.99 -0.89 -5.42
CA GLU A 307 25.27 -1.26 -4.19
C GLU A 307 23.96 -0.47 -4.05
N ALA A 308 24.06 0.86 -4.07
CA ALA A 308 22.90 1.74 -3.93
C ALA A 308 21.84 1.50 -5.01
N ILE A 309 22.26 1.24 -6.25
CA ILE A 309 21.35 0.94 -7.36
C ILE A 309 20.68 -0.42 -7.15
N ALA A 310 21.42 -1.46 -6.77
CA ALA A 310 20.88 -2.80 -6.52
C ALA A 310 19.78 -2.76 -5.44
N GLU A 311 20.03 -2.05 -4.33
CA GLU A 311 19.03 -1.86 -3.27
C GLU A 311 17.81 -1.07 -3.76
N LYS A 312 18.03 0.08 -4.42
CA LYS A 312 16.94 0.94 -4.89
C LYS A 312 16.09 0.27 -5.95
N ILE A 313 16.67 -0.50 -6.88
CA ILE A 313 15.89 -1.23 -7.89
C ILE A 313 15.06 -2.34 -7.25
N ALA A 314 15.56 -3.03 -6.22
CA ALA A 314 14.76 -4.00 -5.47
C ALA A 314 13.54 -3.35 -4.80
N LEU A 315 13.73 -2.16 -4.21
CA LEU A 315 12.63 -1.38 -3.63
C LEU A 315 11.64 -0.88 -4.68
N GLU A 316 12.10 -0.44 -5.84
CA GLU A 316 11.22 -0.02 -6.94
C GLU A 316 10.39 -1.18 -7.48
N PHE A 317 10.94 -2.39 -7.59
CA PHE A 317 10.15 -3.58 -7.95
C PHE A 317 9.19 -4.04 -6.83
N GLU A 318 9.48 -3.72 -5.58
CA GLU A 318 8.57 -3.97 -4.46
C GLU A 318 7.42 -2.95 -4.43
N TYR A 319 7.69 -1.65 -4.50
CA TYR A 319 6.74 -0.58 -4.19
C TYR A 319 6.34 0.30 -5.39
N GLY A 320 7.12 0.31 -6.46
CA GLY A 320 6.85 1.10 -7.66
C GLY A 320 5.67 0.58 -8.48
N ALA A 321 5.08 1.49 -9.26
CA ALA A 321 4.01 1.12 -10.19
C ALA A 321 4.55 0.26 -11.35
N LEU A 322 5.80 0.50 -11.76
CA LEU A 322 6.48 -0.15 -12.89
C LEU A 322 5.72 -0.01 -14.22
N ASN A 323 5.02 1.12 -14.41
CA ASN A 323 4.21 1.37 -15.61
C ASN A 323 5.04 1.33 -16.91
N TYR A 324 6.34 1.59 -16.82
CA TYR A 324 7.26 1.58 -17.95
C TYR A 324 7.48 0.18 -18.56
N LEU A 325 7.13 -0.90 -17.86
CA LEU A 325 7.28 -2.27 -18.38
C LEU A 325 6.32 -2.57 -19.54
N GLY A 326 5.17 -1.91 -19.63
CA GLY A 326 4.19 -2.14 -20.71
C GLY A 326 3.87 -3.64 -20.89
N ALA A 327 4.02 -4.15 -22.10
CA ALA A 327 3.79 -5.57 -22.43
C ALA A 327 4.74 -6.54 -21.68
N TYR A 328 5.90 -6.06 -21.24
CA TYR A 328 6.90 -6.85 -20.51
C TYR A 328 6.56 -7.01 -19.02
N SER A 329 5.41 -6.52 -18.56
CA SER A 329 4.91 -6.77 -17.20
C SER A 329 4.71 -8.25 -16.90
N VAL A 330 4.68 -9.11 -17.93
CA VAL A 330 4.67 -10.57 -17.77
C VAL A 330 5.87 -11.08 -16.98
N PHE A 331 7.04 -10.43 -17.07
CA PHE A 331 8.26 -10.78 -16.31
C PHE A 331 8.35 -10.11 -14.94
N LYS A 332 7.33 -9.38 -14.52
CA LYS A 332 7.40 -8.56 -13.29
C LYS A 332 7.74 -9.40 -12.06
N LYS A 333 7.23 -10.64 -11.98
CA LYS A 333 7.47 -11.53 -10.84
C LYS A 333 8.92 -11.99 -10.80
N GLU A 334 9.48 -12.36 -11.95
CA GLU A 334 10.80 -12.94 -12.08
C GLU A 334 11.88 -11.87 -12.01
N LEU A 335 11.64 -10.70 -12.62
CA LEU A 335 12.47 -9.51 -12.41
C LEU A 335 12.51 -9.10 -10.94
N LYS A 336 11.36 -9.11 -10.25
CA LYS A 336 11.29 -8.81 -8.81
C LYS A 336 12.09 -9.83 -7.99
N ASP A 337 11.97 -11.12 -8.30
CA ASP A 337 12.76 -12.15 -7.63
C ASP A 337 14.26 -11.97 -7.89
N PHE A 338 14.65 -11.66 -9.13
CA PHE A 338 16.04 -11.39 -9.50
C PHE A 338 16.63 -10.24 -8.71
N VAL A 339 16.03 -9.04 -8.78
CA VAL A 339 16.61 -7.86 -8.12
C VAL A 339 16.65 -8.00 -6.60
N LYS A 340 15.70 -8.72 -6.00
CA LYS A 340 15.66 -8.96 -4.56
C LYS A 340 16.78 -9.89 -4.07
N ASN A 341 17.26 -10.78 -4.94
CA ASN A 341 18.24 -11.82 -4.60
C ASN A 341 19.64 -11.51 -5.13
N ILE A 342 19.92 -10.27 -5.57
CA ILE A 342 21.26 -9.84 -5.95
C ILE A 342 22.19 -9.95 -4.75
N ASN A 343 23.31 -10.65 -4.92
CA ASN A 343 24.38 -10.69 -3.93
C ASN A 343 25.23 -9.42 -4.01
N ILE A 344 24.85 -8.39 -3.23
CA ILE A 344 25.53 -7.08 -3.23
C ILE A 344 27.03 -7.21 -2.93
N ALA A 345 27.41 -8.07 -1.97
CA ALA A 345 28.80 -8.25 -1.58
C ALA A 345 29.67 -8.85 -2.70
N GLU A 346 29.06 -9.64 -3.58
CA GLU A 346 29.72 -10.18 -4.77
C GLU A 346 29.74 -9.16 -5.90
N LEU A 347 28.61 -8.47 -6.14
CA LEU A 347 28.50 -7.39 -7.14
C LEU A 347 29.57 -6.31 -6.94
N VAL A 348 29.78 -5.84 -5.71
CA VAL A 348 30.75 -4.76 -5.42
C VAL A 348 32.21 -5.25 -5.52
N LYS A 349 32.48 -6.54 -5.25
CA LYS A 349 33.82 -7.12 -5.37
C LYS A 349 34.21 -7.50 -6.80
N SER A 350 33.21 -7.67 -7.67
CA SER A 350 33.42 -8.05 -9.05
C SER A 350 34.21 -6.97 -9.79
N GLU A 351 35.26 -7.39 -10.49
CA GLU A 351 35.92 -6.56 -11.52
C GLU A 351 35.06 -6.49 -12.79
N ASP A 352 34.17 -7.47 -13.00
CA ASP A 352 33.18 -7.41 -14.05
C ASP A 352 32.08 -6.41 -13.64
N ASP A 353 31.77 -5.46 -14.51
CA ASP A 353 30.65 -4.52 -14.34
C ASP A 353 29.27 -5.21 -14.45
N ALA A 354 29.17 -6.51 -14.17
CA ALA A 354 27.95 -7.30 -14.34
C ALA A 354 27.74 -8.30 -13.20
N TYR A 355 26.47 -8.53 -12.88
CA TYR A 355 25.99 -9.60 -12.01
C TYR A 355 24.93 -10.43 -12.75
N SER A 356 25.05 -11.75 -12.74
CA SER A 356 24.15 -12.65 -13.48
C SER A 356 23.55 -13.73 -12.59
N LYS A 357 22.34 -14.17 -12.92
CA LYS A 357 21.71 -15.33 -12.31
C LYS A 357 20.79 -16.04 -13.31
N THR A 358 20.88 -17.36 -13.34
CA THR A 358 20.08 -18.22 -14.21
C THR A 358 18.72 -18.55 -13.57
N TYR A 359 17.68 -18.56 -14.40
CA TYR A 359 16.28 -18.80 -14.06
C TYR A 359 15.67 -19.85 -15.01
N LYS A 360 14.58 -20.49 -14.60
CA LYS A 360 13.71 -21.25 -15.53
C LYS A 360 12.41 -20.48 -15.67
N LEU A 361 12.30 -19.60 -16.67
CA LEU A 361 11.09 -18.85 -16.97
C LEU A 361 10.24 -19.68 -17.94
N HIS A 362 9.62 -20.76 -17.46
CA HIS A 362 8.69 -21.53 -18.28
C HIS A 362 7.55 -20.62 -18.76
N ARG A 363 7.59 -20.16 -20.02
CA ARG A 363 6.46 -19.44 -20.60
C ARG A 363 5.42 -20.46 -21.08
N ASN A 364 4.15 -20.09 -20.92
CA ASN A 364 3.12 -20.59 -21.82
C ASN A 364 3.25 -19.79 -23.13
N TRP A 365 4.11 -20.24 -24.03
CA TRP A 365 4.18 -19.68 -25.38
C TRP A 365 2.85 -19.98 -26.11
N ASP A 366 2.28 -18.98 -26.79
CA ASP A 366 1.05 -19.13 -27.60
C ASP A 366 1.27 -19.93 -28.90
N LEU A 367 2.39 -20.65 -29.02
CA LEU A 367 2.83 -21.35 -30.22
C LEU A 367 2.91 -22.85 -29.91
N ASP A 368 1.98 -23.62 -30.47
CA ASP A 368 1.82 -25.06 -30.20
C ASP A 368 3.06 -25.92 -30.52
N TYR A 369 4.01 -25.41 -31.31
CA TYR A 369 5.27 -26.10 -31.64
C TYR A 369 6.39 -25.87 -30.61
N ILE A 370 6.20 -24.96 -29.65
CA ILE A 370 7.06 -24.81 -28.47
C ILE A 370 6.49 -25.74 -27.40
N ALA A 371 6.63 -27.04 -27.64
CA ALA A 371 5.89 -28.07 -26.91
C ALA A 371 6.37 -28.27 -25.46
N LYS A 372 7.62 -27.90 -25.16
CA LYS A 372 8.25 -27.92 -23.82
C LYS A 372 9.38 -26.91 -23.76
N ASP A 373 9.41 -26.09 -22.72
CA ASP A 373 10.45 -25.10 -22.49
C ASP A 373 11.43 -25.61 -21.43
N ASP A 374 12.31 -26.53 -21.81
CA ASP A 374 13.34 -27.11 -20.92
C ASP A 374 14.62 -26.25 -20.87
N CYS A 375 14.65 -25.09 -21.55
CA CYS A 375 15.79 -24.20 -21.56
C CYS A 375 15.81 -23.31 -20.30
N GLU A 376 17.01 -22.93 -19.86
CA GLU A 376 17.18 -21.98 -18.76
C GLU A 376 17.31 -20.58 -19.34
N ASP A 377 16.49 -19.65 -18.87
CA ASP A 377 16.60 -18.24 -19.20
C ASP A 377 17.58 -17.57 -18.23
N GLU A 378 18.25 -16.52 -18.68
CA GLU A 378 19.26 -15.86 -17.87
C GLU A 378 18.91 -14.39 -17.65
N LEU A 379 19.03 -13.95 -16.39
CA LEU A 379 18.86 -12.54 -16.04
C LEU A 379 20.22 -11.96 -15.64
N PHE A 380 20.50 -10.77 -16.16
CA PHE A 380 21.72 -10.02 -15.90
C PHE A 380 21.37 -8.63 -15.39
N LEU A 381 22.18 -8.13 -14.46
CA LEU A 381 22.29 -6.74 -14.09
C LEU A 381 23.65 -6.26 -14.56
N ILE A 382 23.68 -5.38 -15.55
CA ILE A 382 24.90 -4.96 -16.23
C ILE A 382 25.05 -3.45 -16.05
N PHE A 383 26.18 -3.00 -15.53
CA PHE A 383 26.59 -1.62 -15.41
C PHE A 383 27.53 -1.25 -16.56
N ASP A 384 27.45 -0.01 -17.02
CA ASP A 384 28.40 0.55 -17.97
C ASP A 384 28.84 1.91 -17.47
N ILE A 385 30.06 1.93 -16.94
CA ILE A 385 30.72 3.11 -16.37
C ILE A 385 30.93 4.19 -17.44
N ASN A 386 31.25 3.79 -18.68
CA ASN A 386 31.57 4.74 -19.75
C ASN A 386 30.34 5.53 -20.19
N THR A 387 29.17 4.87 -20.20
CA THR A 387 27.91 5.52 -20.56
C THR A 387 27.11 6.01 -19.35
N ASN A 388 27.59 5.73 -18.13
CA ASN A 388 26.89 5.96 -16.87
C ASN A 388 25.46 5.39 -16.89
N THR A 389 25.36 4.13 -17.31
CA THR A 389 24.08 3.41 -17.40
C THR A 389 24.14 2.08 -16.65
N PHE A 390 22.97 1.53 -16.38
CA PHE A 390 22.85 0.11 -16.08
C PHE A 390 21.64 -0.47 -16.81
N SER A 391 21.60 -1.79 -16.93
CA SER A 391 20.51 -2.50 -17.55
C SER A 391 20.17 -3.79 -16.83
N ILE A 392 18.91 -4.18 -16.90
CA ILE A 392 18.48 -5.54 -16.59
C ILE A 392 18.21 -6.24 -17.92
N GLN A 393 18.96 -7.28 -18.23
CA GLN A 393 18.80 -8.06 -19.45
C GLN A 393 18.17 -9.40 -19.13
N ILE A 394 17.16 -9.79 -19.91
CA ILE A 394 16.51 -11.09 -19.87
C ILE A 394 16.85 -11.80 -21.18
N ASN A 395 17.67 -12.85 -21.12
CA ASN A 395 17.92 -13.74 -22.24
C ASN A 395 16.91 -14.88 -22.14
N ASN A 396 15.88 -14.82 -22.97
CA ASN A 396 14.90 -15.89 -23.04
C ASN A 396 15.35 -16.91 -24.07
N CYS A 397 15.26 -18.18 -23.70
CA CYS A 397 15.56 -19.28 -24.59
C CYS A 397 14.28 -20.07 -24.88
N SER A 398 14.15 -20.57 -26.10
CA SER A 398 13.05 -21.47 -26.47
C SER A 398 13.55 -22.53 -27.44
N LEU A 399 13.26 -23.79 -27.15
CA LEU A 399 13.59 -24.91 -28.03
C LEU A 399 12.48 -25.13 -29.06
N VAL A 400 12.87 -25.14 -30.33
CA VAL A 400 11.99 -25.45 -31.45
C VAL A 400 12.18 -26.91 -31.84
N TYR A 401 11.07 -27.66 -31.86
CA TYR A 401 11.08 -29.08 -32.18
C TYR A 401 10.46 -29.38 -33.55
N GLU A 402 11.07 -30.29 -34.29
CA GLU A 402 10.50 -30.92 -35.49
C GLU A 402 10.69 -32.44 -35.36
N ASP A 403 9.62 -33.20 -35.55
CA ASP A 403 9.60 -34.68 -35.40
C ASP A 403 10.17 -35.21 -34.06
N GLY A 404 10.10 -34.41 -32.99
CA GLY A 404 10.60 -34.77 -31.65
C GLY A 404 12.08 -34.48 -31.42
N GLU A 405 12.79 -33.93 -32.41
CA GLU A 405 14.17 -33.45 -32.29
C GLU A 405 14.21 -31.93 -32.19
N VAL A 406 15.17 -31.41 -31.41
CA VAL A 406 15.42 -29.95 -31.35
C VAL A 406 16.13 -29.54 -32.62
N ILE A 407 15.50 -28.67 -33.41
CA ILE A 407 16.06 -28.16 -34.67
C ILE A 407 16.68 -26.77 -34.54
N HIS A 408 16.25 -25.99 -33.55
CA HIS A 408 16.75 -24.63 -33.32
C HIS A 408 16.46 -24.19 -31.87
N ALA A 409 17.33 -23.33 -31.33
CA ALA A 409 17.05 -22.57 -30.11
C ALA A 409 16.84 -21.10 -30.51
N SER A 410 15.64 -20.58 -30.26
CA SER A 410 15.38 -19.15 -30.40
C SER A 410 15.85 -18.46 -29.13
N GLU A 411 16.73 -17.48 -29.27
CA GLU A 411 17.17 -16.62 -28.18
C GLU A 411 16.60 -15.22 -28.39
N GLN A 412 15.95 -14.65 -27.38
CA GLN A 412 15.49 -13.26 -27.39
C GLN A 412 15.99 -12.55 -26.15
N SER A 413 16.79 -11.51 -26.35
CA SER A 413 17.26 -10.63 -25.29
C SER A 413 16.33 -9.42 -25.15
N ILE A 414 15.79 -9.22 -23.97
CA ILE A 414 15.02 -8.03 -23.60
C ILE A 414 15.86 -7.23 -22.62
N ILE A 415 16.17 -5.97 -22.94
CA ILE A 415 17.08 -5.13 -22.16
C ILE A 415 16.30 -3.93 -21.63
N LEU A 416 16.18 -3.83 -20.30
CA LEU A 416 15.62 -2.68 -19.61
C LEU A 416 16.77 -1.74 -19.25
N ALA A 417 16.93 -0.63 -19.98
CA ALA A 417 18.04 0.30 -19.80
C ALA A 417 17.67 1.49 -18.90
N TYR A 418 18.61 1.92 -18.06
CA TYR A 418 18.48 3.02 -17.11
C TYR A 418 19.70 3.95 -17.20
N ASN A 419 19.50 5.26 -17.09
CA ASN A 419 20.60 6.21 -16.91
C ASN A 419 20.84 6.42 -15.41
N ILE A 420 22.10 6.40 -14.97
CA ILE A 420 22.49 6.74 -13.61
C ILE A 420 22.59 8.26 -13.50
N GLU A 421 22.10 8.80 -12.39
CA GLU A 421 22.07 10.23 -12.08
C GLU A 421 22.79 10.50 -10.73
N THR A 422 22.80 11.76 -10.30
CA THR A 422 23.40 12.20 -9.03
C THR A 422 22.85 11.43 -7.83
N ASN A 423 23.62 11.35 -6.74
CA ASN A 423 23.26 10.60 -5.53
C ASN A 423 22.89 9.12 -5.79
N CYS A 424 23.51 8.51 -6.81
CA CYS A 424 23.24 7.14 -7.26
C CYS A 424 21.74 6.88 -7.51
N THR A 425 21.02 7.90 -7.98
CA THR A 425 19.64 7.76 -8.46
C THR A 425 19.66 7.31 -9.92
N TYR A 426 18.50 7.03 -10.50
CA TYR A 426 18.43 6.62 -11.89
C TYR A 426 17.08 6.95 -12.52
N LYS A 427 17.07 7.02 -13.85
CA LYS A 427 15.85 7.12 -14.65
C LYS A 427 15.79 6.01 -15.68
N PHE A 428 14.61 5.41 -15.81
CA PHE A 428 14.31 4.50 -16.91
C PHE A 428 14.52 5.21 -18.25
N LYS A 429 15.26 4.57 -19.16
CA LYS A 429 15.63 5.11 -20.46
C LYS A 429 14.75 4.54 -21.56
N LYS A 430 14.76 3.21 -21.73
CA LYS A 430 14.06 2.48 -22.79
C LYS A 430 14.09 0.97 -22.54
N ILE A 431 13.28 0.24 -23.30
CA ILE A 431 13.40 -1.20 -23.49
C ILE A 431 13.94 -1.46 -24.90
N GLU A 432 14.91 -2.35 -25.01
CA GLU A 432 15.45 -2.85 -26.27
C GLU A 432 15.18 -4.34 -26.40
N VAL A 433 15.01 -4.81 -27.64
CA VAL A 433 14.84 -6.23 -27.95
C VAL A 433 15.84 -6.60 -29.03
N ALA A 434 16.60 -7.66 -28.79
CA ALA A 434 17.43 -8.33 -29.77
C ALA A 434 16.99 -9.80 -29.86
N GLY A 435 17.11 -10.42 -31.03
CA GLY A 435 16.78 -11.82 -31.25
C GLY A 435 17.39 -12.37 -32.51
#